data_AF-A0A7X0LK07-F1
#
_entry.id   AF-A0A7X0LK07-F1
#
_cell.length_a   1.000
_cell.length_b   1.000
_cell.length_c   1.000
_cell.angle_alpha   90.00
_cell.angle_beta   90.00
_cell.angle_gamma   90.00
#
_symmetry.space_group_name_H-M   'P 1'
#
loop_
_entity.id
_entity.type
_entity.pdbx_description
1 polymer ?
#
loop_
_entity_poly.entity_id
_entity_poly.type
_entity_poly.pdbx_seq_one_letter_code
_entity_poly.pdbx_strand_id
1 'polypeptide(L)'
;MRNALLLLAGWLLVAVSCDRQAEVRTAGAASAQEVSGVSEPVLREASVMRGVVVSCYRWGPGEWDGPAMEPLLDELGQLGVNAIQIHPYAGIDRDGGVAYRPGPVTPATVKPIEWANERGMATLLKPHLAYWGSGFDWRGEIAFDTEAQWQRFFREYEAFIVHQAELAEQTGAQVFAVGTELQKTLHREDEWRHLIAAVREVYSGKLTYAANWDQTGNVPFWDALDMIGVQFYFPLSEAMPPSDDDLRAGMRKWLSRLREFSAELGKPVMLTELGYAQSEEAALQPWLDARVGDRAAGAALKLRCMKIALEEVAAEPAVSGVFLWKWFPGDRDHSDEFVLQYDAMREVIRNAWGSDDVAMRRGGAVLGGAHP
;
A
#
# COMPACT_ATOMS: atom_id res chain seq x y z
N MET A 1 6.13 5.42 -35.82
CA MET A 1 5.87 6.66 -36.57
C MET A 1 5.23 7.67 -35.63
N ARG A 2 6.04 8.67 -35.23
CA ARG A 2 5.73 10.07 -34.87
C ARG A 2 4.26 10.42 -34.55
N ASN A 3 3.97 10.72 -33.29
CA ASN A 3 3.78 12.09 -32.80
C ASN A 3 3.52 12.09 -31.28
N ALA A 4 4.57 12.44 -30.54
CA ALA A 4 4.47 12.96 -29.18
C ALA A 4 4.64 14.48 -29.28
N LEU A 5 3.70 15.26 -28.74
CA LEU A 5 3.92 16.64 -28.25
C LEU A 5 2.63 17.20 -27.66
N LEU A 6 2.80 17.74 -26.44
CA LEU A 6 2.07 18.83 -25.79
C LEU A 6 0.66 18.53 -25.25
N LEU A 7 0.51 18.65 -23.94
CA LEU A 7 -0.03 19.88 -23.32
C LEU A 7 0.28 19.90 -21.81
N LEU A 8 0.99 20.95 -21.40
CA LEU A 8 1.22 21.39 -20.03
C LEU A 8 0.52 22.74 -19.86
N ALA A 9 0.04 22.98 -18.63
CA ALA A 9 -0.43 24.23 -18.05
C ALA A 9 -1.95 24.54 -18.10
N GLY A 10 -2.49 24.82 -16.90
CA GLY A 10 -3.76 25.49 -16.73
C GLY A 10 -4.35 25.38 -15.32
N TRP A 11 -3.70 25.93 -14.28
CA TRP A 11 -4.38 26.22 -13.01
C TRP A 11 -4.19 27.70 -12.66
N LEU A 12 -5.30 28.44 -12.70
CA LEU A 12 -5.38 29.87 -12.38
C LEU A 12 -5.97 30.00 -10.98
N LEU A 13 -5.26 30.73 -10.12
CA LEU A 13 -5.68 31.14 -8.78
C LEU A 13 -6.94 32.01 -8.81
N VAL A 14 -7.89 31.74 -7.90
CA VAL A 14 -8.78 32.75 -7.33
C VAL A 14 -8.79 32.56 -5.82
N ALA A 15 -8.06 33.41 -5.11
CA ALA A 15 -8.14 33.55 -3.66
C ALA A 15 -9.20 34.61 -3.34
N VAL A 16 -10.22 34.24 -2.56
CA VAL A 16 -11.13 35.19 -1.91
C VAL A 16 -10.85 35.14 -0.41
N SER A 17 -10.39 36.28 0.10
CA SER A 17 -10.17 36.55 1.52
C SER A 17 -11.50 36.68 2.26
N CYS A 18 -11.58 36.11 3.47
CA CYS A 18 -12.55 36.54 4.46
C CYS A 18 -11.94 36.42 5.86
N ASP A 19 -11.60 37.58 6.43
CA ASP A 19 -11.20 37.78 7.81
C ASP A 19 -12.29 37.34 8.79
N ARG A 20 -11.90 36.59 9.83
CA ARG A 20 -12.63 36.53 11.11
C ARG A 20 -11.64 36.65 12.26
N GLN A 21 -11.75 37.76 13.00
CA GLN A 21 -11.19 37.91 14.34
C GLN A 21 -12.27 37.64 15.41
N ALA A 22 -11.76 37.34 16.61
CA ALA A 22 -12.40 37.33 17.92
C ALA A 22 -13.24 36.06 18.24
N GLU A 23 -13.17 35.45 19.43
CA GLU A 23 -12.65 35.90 20.72
C GLU A 23 -12.48 34.68 21.66
N VAL A 24 -11.44 34.73 22.50
CA VAL A 24 -11.17 33.77 23.58
C VAL A 24 -12.07 34.07 24.78
N ARG A 25 -12.73 33.05 25.34
CA ARG A 25 -13.24 33.08 26.72
C ARG A 25 -12.96 31.75 27.43
N THR A 26 -12.10 31.85 28.44
CA THR A 26 -11.82 30.87 29.48
C THR A 26 -12.91 30.88 30.56
N ALA A 27 -13.33 29.71 31.04
CA ALA A 27 -13.57 29.42 32.46
C ALA A 27 -14.13 28.01 32.67
N GLY A 28 -13.64 27.31 33.71
CA GLY A 28 -14.43 26.32 34.44
C GLY A 28 -13.79 24.93 34.59
N ALA A 29 -12.82 24.81 35.50
CA ALA A 29 -12.35 23.53 36.01
C ALA A 29 -13.39 22.92 36.98
N ALA A 30 -13.66 21.62 36.85
CA ALA A 30 -14.24 20.79 37.89
C ALA A 30 -13.64 19.38 37.80
N SER A 31 -13.11 18.92 38.93
CA SER A 31 -12.33 17.70 39.13
C SER A 31 -13.17 16.43 39.01
N ALA A 32 -12.63 15.42 38.32
CA ALA A 32 -12.98 14.02 38.53
C ALA A 32 -11.69 13.23 38.75
N GLN A 33 -11.66 12.47 39.84
CA GLN A 33 -10.51 11.68 40.29
C GLN A 33 -10.16 10.56 39.30
N GLU A 34 -8.87 10.45 38.99
CA GLU A 34 -8.25 9.37 38.24
C GLU A 34 -8.32 8.05 39.03
N VAL A 35 -8.85 7.01 38.39
CA VAL A 35 -8.60 5.62 38.78
C VAL A 35 -7.54 5.09 37.82
N SER A 36 -6.32 4.98 38.33
CA SER A 36 -5.13 4.51 37.61
C SER A 36 -5.16 3.00 37.35
N GLY A 37 -4.78 2.59 36.13
CA GLY A 37 -3.96 1.38 35.97
C GLY A 37 -4.48 0.26 35.06
N VAL A 38 -4.89 0.56 33.83
CA VAL A 38 -4.69 -0.37 32.71
C VAL A 38 -3.88 0.39 31.67
N SER A 39 -2.59 0.08 31.56
CA SER A 39 -1.74 0.64 30.52
C SER A 39 -2.20 0.09 29.17
N GLU A 40 -2.95 0.88 28.43
CA GLU A 40 -3.11 0.68 26.99
C GLU A 40 -1.72 0.64 26.35
N PRO A 41 -1.49 -0.22 25.33
CA PRO A 41 -0.27 -0.14 24.55
C PRO A 41 -0.32 1.18 23.79
N VAL A 42 0.37 2.18 24.36
CA VAL A 42 0.70 3.42 23.66
C VAL A 42 1.46 2.98 22.41
N LEU A 43 0.79 3.04 21.25
CA LEU A 43 1.45 3.05 19.97
C LEU A 43 2.45 4.20 20.02
N ARG A 44 3.73 3.88 20.20
CA ARG A 44 4.85 4.79 19.93
C ARG A 44 4.57 5.43 18.57
N GLU A 45 4.79 6.75 18.45
CA GLU A 45 4.67 7.54 17.21
C GLU A 45 4.77 6.62 15.99
N ALA A 46 3.69 6.50 15.22
CA ALA A 46 3.54 5.42 14.24
C ALA A 46 4.80 5.31 13.36
N SER A 47 5.64 4.31 13.66
CA SER A 47 6.85 4.04 12.91
C SER A 47 6.46 3.78 11.45
N VAL A 48 7.23 4.31 10.50
CA VAL A 48 7.02 4.09 9.06
C VAL A 48 6.78 2.59 8.81
N MET A 49 5.71 2.27 8.07
CA MET A 49 5.41 0.89 7.71
C MET A 49 6.40 0.42 6.64
N ARG A 50 7.32 -0.45 7.02
CA ARG A 50 8.29 -1.14 6.17
C ARG A 50 7.67 -2.47 5.78
N GLY A 51 6.87 -2.41 4.73
CA GLY A 51 5.93 -3.44 4.33
C GLY A 51 6.41 -4.28 3.15
N VAL A 52 5.89 -5.50 3.08
CA VAL A 52 6.01 -6.37 1.90
C VAL A 52 4.63 -6.87 1.48
N VAL A 53 4.39 -6.94 0.17
CA VAL A 53 3.17 -7.54 -0.37
C VAL A 53 3.32 -9.06 -0.38
N VAL A 54 2.51 -9.73 0.43
CA VAL A 54 2.42 -11.19 0.47
C VAL A 54 1.34 -11.62 -0.51
N SER A 55 1.77 -11.92 -1.73
CA SER A 55 0.89 -12.28 -2.83
C SER A 55 0.52 -13.77 -2.85
N CYS A 56 -0.32 -14.14 -3.81
CA CYS A 56 -0.75 -15.51 -4.06
C CYS A 56 -0.85 -15.76 -5.56
N TYR A 57 -0.64 -16.99 -6.03
CA TYR A 57 -0.83 -17.31 -7.46
C TYR A 57 -2.29 -17.50 -7.83
N ARG A 58 -3.14 -17.77 -6.84
CA ARG A 58 -4.56 -18.04 -7.02
C ARG A 58 -5.38 -16.92 -6.40
N TRP A 59 -5.94 -17.18 -5.22
CA TRP A 59 -6.97 -16.32 -4.61
C TRP A 59 -6.78 -16.12 -3.10
N GLY A 60 -5.68 -16.64 -2.53
CA GLY A 60 -5.37 -16.60 -1.09
C GLY A 60 -5.53 -17.93 -0.35
N PRO A 61 -6.71 -18.61 -0.39
CA PRO A 61 -6.92 -19.86 0.35
C PRO A 61 -5.93 -20.98 0.01
N GLY A 62 -5.45 -21.66 1.05
CA GLY A 62 -4.37 -22.63 1.04
C GLY A 62 -2.96 -22.02 1.06
N GLU A 63 -2.82 -20.74 0.70
CA GLU A 63 -1.54 -20.03 0.67
C GLU A 63 -1.38 -19.14 1.91
N TRP A 64 -2.31 -18.21 2.15
CA TRP A 64 -2.26 -17.26 3.28
C TRP A 64 -2.71 -17.86 4.62
N ASP A 65 -3.54 -18.88 4.61
CA ASP A 65 -3.93 -19.67 5.79
C ASP A 65 -3.18 -21.01 5.89
N GLY A 66 -2.21 -21.21 5.02
CA GLY A 66 -1.39 -22.41 4.92
C GLY A 66 -0.16 -22.41 5.83
N PRO A 67 0.50 -23.56 6.00
CA PRO A 67 1.62 -23.73 6.93
C PRO A 67 2.89 -22.94 6.54
N ALA A 68 2.94 -22.38 5.33
CA ALA A 68 4.08 -21.61 4.85
C ALA A 68 4.00 -20.11 5.19
N MET A 69 2.85 -19.63 5.66
CA MET A 69 2.65 -18.20 5.97
C MET A 69 3.43 -17.79 7.22
N GLU A 70 3.34 -18.54 8.31
CA GLU A 70 4.05 -18.20 9.56
C GLU A 70 5.58 -18.17 9.39
N PRO A 71 6.24 -19.18 8.78
CA PRO A 71 7.67 -19.11 8.50
C PRO A 71 8.06 -17.93 7.60
N LEU A 72 7.19 -17.54 6.66
CA LEU A 72 7.39 -16.36 5.85
C LEU A 72 7.37 -15.09 6.71
N LEU A 73 6.42 -14.95 7.62
CA LEU A 73 6.36 -13.78 8.52
C LEU A 73 7.59 -13.71 9.41
N ASP A 74 8.07 -14.85 9.90
CA ASP A 74 9.31 -14.93 10.70
C ASP A 74 10.54 -14.51 9.87
N GLU A 75 10.62 -14.93 8.61
CA GLU A 75 11.66 -14.49 7.67
C GLU A 75 11.61 -12.97 7.44
N LEU A 76 10.44 -12.43 7.14
CA LEU A 76 10.24 -10.99 6.91
C LEU A 76 10.69 -10.18 8.14
N GLY A 77 10.32 -10.62 9.35
CA GLY A 77 10.72 -9.96 10.59
C GLY A 77 12.25 -9.92 10.77
N GLN A 78 12.97 -10.97 10.38
CA GLN A 78 14.44 -11.00 10.40
C GLN A 78 15.10 -10.04 9.39
N LEU A 79 14.35 -9.60 8.37
CA LEU A 79 14.80 -8.60 7.41
C LEU A 79 14.49 -7.15 7.84
N GLY A 80 13.81 -6.95 8.98
CA GLY A 80 13.39 -5.64 9.46
C GLY A 80 12.02 -5.17 8.93
N VAL A 81 11.30 -6.05 8.24
CA VAL A 81 9.91 -5.82 7.83
C VAL A 81 9.03 -5.75 9.08
N ASN A 82 8.22 -4.70 9.19
CA ASN A 82 7.28 -4.51 10.30
C ASN A 82 5.83 -4.42 9.83
N ALA A 83 5.57 -4.65 8.53
CA ALA A 83 4.22 -4.67 8.00
C ALA A 83 4.07 -5.68 6.84
N ILE A 84 2.85 -6.16 6.63
CA ILE A 84 2.49 -6.95 5.45
C ILE A 84 1.31 -6.34 4.73
N GLN A 85 1.19 -6.64 3.44
CA GLN A 85 -0.03 -6.41 2.68
C GLN A 85 -0.53 -7.73 2.12
N ILE A 86 -1.83 -7.98 2.27
CA ILE A 86 -2.55 -9.05 1.57
C ILE A 86 -3.70 -8.45 0.75
N HIS A 87 -4.13 -9.16 -0.29
CA HIS A 87 -5.05 -8.60 -1.28
C HIS A 87 -6.16 -9.59 -1.71
N PRO A 88 -7.17 -9.84 -0.87
CA PRO A 88 -8.26 -10.75 -1.20
C PRO A 88 -9.02 -10.30 -2.45
N TYR A 89 -9.56 -11.26 -3.19
CA TYR A 89 -10.15 -11.01 -4.51
C TYR A 89 -11.67 -11.20 -4.54
N ALA A 90 -12.35 -10.34 -5.29
CA ALA A 90 -13.64 -10.61 -5.90
C ALA A 90 -13.49 -10.69 -7.42
N GLY A 91 -14.27 -11.53 -8.09
CA GLY A 91 -14.41 -11.52 -9.55
C GLY A 91 -15.28 -10.35 -10.01
N ILE A 92 -14.97 -9.79 -11.19
CA ILE A 92 -15.79 -8.78 -11.86
C ILE A 92 -16.30 -9.34 -13.19
N ASP A 93 -17.59 -9.16 -13.46
CA ASP A 93 -18.24 -9.50 -14.73
C ASP A 93 -18.38 -8.27 -15.63
N ARG A 94 -18.49 -8.48 -16.94
CA ARG A 94 -18.63 -7.41 -17.95
C ARG A 94 -19.89 -6.56 -17.77
N ASP A 95 -20.89 -7.09 -17.06
CA ASP A 95 -22.16 -6.41 -16.80
C ASP A 95 -22.20 -5.70 -15.43
N GLY A 96 -21.05 -5.58 -14.76
CA GLY A 96 -20.93 -4.96 -13.45
C GLY A 96 -21.17 -5.89 -12.28
N GLY A 97 -21.38 -7.19 -12.51
CA GLY A 97 -21.49 -8.16 -11.42
C GLY A 97 -20.19 -8.30 -10.62
N VAL A 98 -20.24 -8.24 -9.29
CA VAL A 98 -19.08 -8.50 -8.41
C VAL A 98 -19.35 -9.75 -7.57
N ALA A 99 -18.52 -10.78 -7.78
CA ALA A 99 -18.69 -12.08 -7.15
C ALA A 99 -17.53 -12.39 -6.19
N TYR A 100 -17.85 -12.55 -4.92
CA TYR A 100 -16.93 -13.06 -3.90
C TYR A 100 -17.63 -14.15 -3.07
N ARG A 101 -16.86 -14.92 -2.31
CA ARG A 101 -17.41 -15.94 -1.41
C ARG A 101 -17.45 -15.40 0.02
N PRO A 102 -18.58 -14.87 0.51
CA PRO A 102 -18.74 -14.59 1.93
C PRO A 102 -18.84 -15.94 2.67
N GLY A 103 -17.84 -16.25 3.47
CA GLY A 103 -17.86 -17.39 4.39
C GLY A 103 -17.76 -16.89 5.83
N PRO A 104 -18.23 -17.68 6.83
CA PRO A 104 -18.07 -17.34 8.24
C PRO A 104 -16.58 -17.31 8.56
N VAL A 105 -15.98 -16.12 8.52
CA VAL A 105 -14.54 -15.88 8.52
C VAL A 105 -13.84 -16.55 7.34
N THR A 106 -13.44 -15.78 6.31
CA THR A 106 -12.56 -16.33 5.26
C THR A 106 -11.18 -16.53 5.87
N PRO A 107 -10.73 -17.76 6.21
CA PRO A 107 -9.51 -17.95 7.00
C PRO A 107 -8.28 -17.38 6.31
N ALA A 108 -8.30 -17.36 4.98
CA ALA A 108 -7.26 -16.79 4.13
C ALA A 108 -7.08 -15.27 4.29
N THR A 109 -8.11 -14.52 4.69
CA THR A 109 -7.96 -13.08 5.00
C THR A 109 -7.59 -12.88 6.47
N VAL A 110 -8.20 -13.65 7.37
CA VAL A 110 -8.10 -13.41 8.81
C VAL A 110 -6.78 -13.89 9.42
N LYS A 111 -6.39 -15.14 9.17
CA LYS A 111 -5.17 -15.72 9.75
C LYS A 111 -3.90 -14.94 9.46
N PRO A 112 -3.60 -14.48 8.23
CA PRO A 112 -2.38 -13.70 8.01
C PRO A 112 -2.35 -12.40 8.82
N ILE A 113 -3.50 -11.76 9.09
CA ILE A 113 -3.58 -10.56 9.91
C ILE A 113 -3.32 -10.92 11.38
N GLU A 114 -3.96 -11.97 11.89
CA GLU A 114 -3.74 -12.47 13.26
C GLU A 114 -2.27 -12.84 13.50
N TRP A 115 -1.68 -13.64 12.59
CA TRP A 115 -0.28 -14.06 12.69
C TRP A 115 0.71 -12.91 12.53
N ALA A 116 0.38 -11.88 11.76
CA ALA A 116 1.17 -10.64 11.67
C ALA A 116 1.10 -9.87 13.00
N ASN A 117 -0.10 -9.70 13.56
CA ASN A 117 -0.30 -9.03 14.85
C ASN A 117 0.43 -9.72 16.00
N GLU A 118 0.43 -11.06 16.05
CA GLU A 118 1.22 -11.85 17.02
C GLU A 118 2.73 -11.56 16.96
N ARG A 119 3.21 -11.10 15.81
CA ARG A 119 4.61 -10.72 15.55
C ARG A 119 4.85 -9.21 15.67
N GLY A 120 3.83 -8.43 16.07
CA GLY A 120 3.89 -6.97 16.13
C GLY A 120 4.01 -6.32 14.75
N MET A 121 3.60 -7.00 13.69
CA MET A 121 3.58 -6.45 12.34
C MET A 121 2.23 -5.82 12.03
N ALA A 122 2.25 -4.64 11.40
CA ALA A 122 1.04 -4.00 10.88
C ALA A 122 0.56 -4.70 9.59
N THR A 123 -0.71 -4.53 9.25
CA THR A 123 -1.30 -5.05 8.01
C THR A 123 -2.03 -3.96 7.24
N LEU A 124 -1.74 -3.89 5.94
CA LEU A 124 -2.57 -3.24 4.94
C LEU A 124 -3.43 -4.31 4.25
N LEU A 125 -4.74 -4.28 4.49
CA LEU A 125 -5.69 -5.09 3.73
C LEU A 125 -6.12 -4.33 2.47
N LYS A 126 -5.79 -4.87 1.29
CA LYS A 126 -6.03 -4.21 0.00
C LYS A 126 -6.83 -5.10 -0.95
N PRO A 127 -8.17 -5.14 -0.85
CA PRO A 127 -9.00 -5.96 -1.71
C PRO A 127 -8.86 -5.60 -3.21
N HIS A 128 -8.83 -6.61 -4.08
CA HIS A 128 -8.66 -6.47 -5.53
C HIS A 128 -9.86 -7.02 -6.31
N LEU A 129 -10.08 -6.48 -7.51
CA LEU A 129 -10.97 -7.07 -8.50
C LEU A 129 -10.17 -7.91 -9.49
N ALA A 130 -10.51 -9.19 -9.57
CA ALA A 130 -9.99 -10.14 -10.54
C ALA A 130 -10.79 -10.02 -11.84
N TYR A 131 -10.17 -9.39 -12.84
CA TYR A 131 -10.76 -9.16 -14.15
C TYR A 131 -10.54 -10.30 -15.14
N TRP A 132 -9.82 -11.35 -14.74
CA TRP A 132 -9.51 -12.46 -15.65
C TRP A 132 -10.78 -13.16 -16.13
N GLY A 133 -10.93 -13.27 -17.46
CA GLY A 133 -12.12 -13.86 -18.08
C GLY A 133 -13.33 -12.91 -18.20
N SER A 134 -13.27 -11.70 -17.65
CA SER A 134 -14.34 -10.69 -17.73
C SER A 134 -14.40 -9.95 -19.08
N GLY A 135 -13.30 -9.94 -19.81
CA GLY A 135 -13.13 -9.16 -21.03
C GLY A 135 -12.56 -7.75 -20.83
N PHE A 136 -12.20 -7.36 -19.60
CA PHE A 136 -11.32 -6.21 -19.34
C PHE A 136 -9.85 -6.63 -19.43
N ASP A 137 -8.99 -5.73 -19.93
CA ASP A 137 -7.55 -6.00 -20.10
C ASP A 137 -6.76 -5.84 -18.79
N TRP A 138 -7.21 -4.91 -17.93
CA TRP A 138 -6.71 -4.71 -16.56
C TRP A 138 -7.71 -3.91 -15.72
N ARG A 139 -7.48 -3.79 -14.40
CA ARG A 139 -8.40 -3.15 -13.45
C ARG A 139 -8.73 -1.69 -13.81
N GLY A 140 -7.77 -0.94 -14.35
CA GLY A 140 -7.96 0.43 -14.77
C GLY A 140 -8.96 0.61 -15.92
N GLU A 141 -9.28 -0.46 -16.66
CA GLU A 141 -10.22 -0.42 -17.79
C GLU A 141 -11.66 -0.77 -17.42
N ILE A 142 -11.92 -1.15 -16.17
CA ILE A 142 -13.26 -1.51 -15.70
C ILE A 142 -14.19 -0.29 -15.85
N ALA A 143 -15.17 -0.43 -16.74
CA ALA A 143 -16.15 0.57 -17.07
C ALA A 143 -17.41 -0.08 -17.66
N PHE A 144 -18.54 0.62 -17.59
CA PHE A 144 -19.83 0.09 -18.06
C PHE A 144 -20.58 1.10 -18.93
N ASP A 145 -21.41 0.58 -19.82
CA ASP A 145 -22.10 1.37 -20.86
C ASP A 145 -23.42 1.98 -20.36
N THR A 146 -24.02 1.40 -19.32
CA THR A 146 -25.34 1.79 -18.82
C THR A 146 -25.34 2.10 -17.33
N GLU A 147 -26.22 3.01 -16.91
CA GLU A 147 -26.38 3.35 -15.50
C GLU A 147 -26.79 2.15 -14.64
N ALA A 148 -27.60 1.23 -15.19
CA ALA A 148 -27.98 0.00 -14.48
C ALA A 148 -26.78 -0.89 -14.13
N GLN A 149 -25.77 -0.95 -15.02
CA GLN A 149 -24.53 -1.69 -14.77
C GLN A 149 -23.65 -0.96 -13.75
N TRP A 150 -23.58 0.38 -13.81
CA TRP A 150 -22.89 1.18 -12.79
C TRP A 150 -23.49 0.99 -11.41
N GLN A 151 -24.81 1.07 -11.28
CA GLN A 151 -25.52 0.83 -10.03
C GLN A 151 -25.36 -0.59 -9.51
N ARG A 152 -25.33 -1.58 -10.42
CA ARG A 152 -25.04 -2.96 -10.06
C ARG A 152 -23.62 -3.10 -9.51
N PHE A 153 -22.64 -2.56 -10.23
CA PHE A 153 -21.25 -2.58 -9.83
C PHE A 153 -21.05 -1.97 -8.45
N PHE A 154 -21.47 -0.73 -8.21
CA PHE A 154 -21.22 -0.10 -6.92
C PHE A 154 -21.94 -0.79 -5.76
N ARG A 155 -23.17 -1.29 -5.96
CA ARG A 155 -23.88 -2.05 -4.93
C ARG A 155 -23.16 -3.35 -4.55
N GLU A 156 -22.71 -4.12 -5.54
CA GLU A 156 -22.06 -5.41 -5.30
C GLU A 156 -20.59 -5.24 -4.85
N TYR A 157 -19.92 -4.20 -5.34
CA TYR A 157 -18.59 -3.80 -4.89
C TYR A 157 -18.61 -3.30 -3.44
N GLU A 158 -19.60 -2.49 -3.06
CA GLU A 158 -19.80 -2.07 -1.67
C GLU A 158 -19.99 -3.27 -0.74
N ALA A 159 -20.86 -4.22 -1.12
CA ALA A 159 -21.05 -5.43 -0.34
C ALA A 159 -19.73 -6.22 -0.16
N PHE A 160 -18.86 -6.25 -1.16
CA PHE A 160 -17.54 -6.87 -1.05
C PHE A 160 -16.60 -6.10 -0.13
N ILE A 161 -16.46 -4.80 -0.34
CA ILE A 161 -15.51 -3.94 0.37
C ILE A 161 -15.91 -3.78 1.84
N VAL A 162 -17.19 -3.59 2.15
CA VAL A 162 -17.71 -3.54 3.53
C VAL A 162 -17.44 -4.87 4.24
N HIS A 163 -17.68 -6.01 3.59
CA HIS A 163 -17.34 -7.31 4.18
C HIS A 163 -15.85 -7.45 4.49
N GLN A 164 -14.95 -7.00 3.61
CA GLN A 164 -13.52 -7.01 3.89
C GLN A 164 -13.13 -6.04 5.01
N ALA A 165 -13.81 -4.89 5.11
CA ALA A 165 -13.61 -3.91 6.19
C ALA A 165 -14.06 -4.46 7.56
N GLU A 166 -15.17 -5.21 7.62
CA GLU A 166 -15.59 -5.94 8.83
C GLU A 166 -14.53 -6.95 9.28
N LEU A 167 -13.94 -7.69 8.34
CA LEU A 167 -12.83 -8.61 8.65
C LEU A 167 -11.58 -7.86 9.12
N ALA A 168 -11.27 -6.72 8.51
CA ALA A 168 -10.16 -5.85 8.94
C ALA A 168 -10.36 -5.34 10.37
N GLU A 169 -11.58 -4.92 10.73
CA GLU A 169 -11.91 -4.48 12.08
C GLU A 169 -11.79 -5.63 13.09
N GLN A 170 -12.41 -6.78 12.79
CA GLN A 170 -12.40 -7.96 13.66
C GLN A 170 -10.98 -8.46 13.97
N THR A 171 -10.07 -8.32 13.02
CA THR A 171 -8.69 -8.83 13.13
C THR A 171 -7.68 -7.75 13.47
N GLY A 172 -8.09 -6.49 13.55
CA GLY A 172 -7.20 -5.38 13.90
C GLY A 172 -6.18 -5.02 12.80
N ALA A 173 -6.53 -5.13 11.52
CA ALA A 173 -5.69 -4.59 10.45
C ALA A 173 -5.60 -3.07 10.55
N GLN A 174 -4.39 -2.52 10.43
CA GLN A 174 -4.12 -1.10 10.72
C GLN A 174 -4.48 -0.17 9.56
N VAL A 175 -4.44 -0.67 8.32
CA VAL A 175 -4.81 0.09 7.13
C VAL A 175 -5.70 -0.74 6.22
N PHE A 176 -6.72 -0.10 5.64
CA PHE A 176 -7.62 -0.68 4.67
C PHE A 176 -7.70 0.19 3.41
N ALA A 177 -7.52 -0.42 2.23
CA ALA A 177 -7.70 0.27 0.96
C ALA A 177 -9.10 0.04 0.40
N VAL A 178 -9.89 1.11 0.23
CA VAL A 178 -11.27 1.03 -0.27
C VAL A 178 -11.35 0.69 -1.76
N GLY A 179 -10.23 0.81 -2.49
CA GLY A 179 -10.11 0.45 -3.90
C GLY A 179 -8.67 0.47 -4.39
N THR A 180 -8.42 -0.20 -5.52
CA THR A 180 -7.08 -0.31 -6.12
C THR A 180 -7.17 -0.21 -7.65
N GLU A 181 -6.55 0.81 -8.22
CA GLU A 181 -6.41 1.02 -9.69
C GLU A 181 -7.75 1.03 -10.45
N LEU A 182 -8.82 1.56 -9.86
CA LEU A 182 -10.15 1.66 -10.49
C LEU A 182 -10.34 3.03 -11.15
N GLN A 183 -9.38 3.44 -11.96
CA GLN A 183 -9.29 4.82 -12.47
C GLN A 183 -10.49 5.25 -13.32
N LYS A 184 -11.04 4.36 -14.14
CA LYS A 184 -12.24 4.66 -14.94
C LYS A 184 -13.51 4.80 -14.10
N THR A 185 -13.50 4.45 -12.81
CA THR A 185 -14.63 4.68 -11.91
C THR A 185 -14.50 5.98 -11.12
N LEU A 186 -13.37 6.70 -11.18
CA LEU A 186 -13.14 7.91 -10.38
C LEU A 186 -14.11 9.06 -10.67
N HIS A 187 -14.72 9.08 -11.86
CA HIS A 187 -15.77 10.05 -12.20
C HIS A 187 -17.09 9.82 -11.45
N ARG A 188 -17.26 8.68 -10.77
CA ARG A 188 -18.40 8.30 -9.94
C ARG A 188 -18.16 8.66 -8.47
N GLU A 189 -17.87 9.94 -8.24
CA GLU A 189 -17.43 10.45 -6.94
C GLU A 189 -18.47 10.22 -5.84
N ASP A 190 -19.75 10.43 -6.13
CA ASP A 190 -20.83 10.27 -5.15
C ASP A 190 -20.92 8.82 -4.67
N GLU A 191 -20.81 7.85 -5.58
CA GLU A 191 -20.80 6.43 -5.26
C GLU A 191 -19.56 6.02 -4.46
N TRP A 192 -18.39 6.59 -4.77
CA TRP A 192 -17.16 6.40 -3.98
C TRP A 192 -17.29 6.97 -2.56
N ARG A 193 -17.85 8.18 -2.41
CA ARG A 193 -18.06 8.79 -1.10
C ARG A 193 -19.07 8.00 -0.27
N HIS A 194 -20.12 7.47 -0.91
CA HIS A 194 -21.08 6.57 -0.26
C HIS A 194 -20.39 5.30 0.26
N LEU A 195 -19.60 4.65 -0.59
CA LEU A 195 -18.81 3.47 -0.20
C LEU A 195 -17.86 3.76 0.97
N ILE A 196 -17.13 4.88 0.92
CA ILE A 196 -16.19 5.26 1.99
C ILE A 196 -16.95 5.47 3.31
N ALA A 197 -18.12 6.10 3.27
CA ALA A 197 -18.97 6.26 4.46
C ALA A 197 -19.42 4.91 5.02
N ALA A 198 -19.88 3.98 4.17
CA ALA A 198 -20.28 2.64 4.59
C ALA A 198 -19.10 1.86 5.22
N VAL A 199 -17.89 1.98 4.68
CA VAL A 199 -16.69 1.37 5.27
C VAL A 199 -16.38 1.97 6.65
N ARG A 200 -16.52 3.29 6.83
CA ARG A 200 -16.30 3.96 8.12
C ARG A 200 -17.28 3.53 9.22
N GLU A 201 -18.46 3.03 8.86
CA GLU A 201 -19.43 2.52 9.83
C GLU A 201 -18.96 1.21 10.48
N VAL A 202 -18.12 0.43 9.78
CA VAL A 202 -17.69 -0.91 10.24
C VAL A 202 -16.19 -1.01 10.55
N TYR A 203 -15.38 -0.03 10.14
CA TYR A 203 -13.92 -0.05 10.31
C TYR A 203 -13.37 1.26 10.86
N SER A 204 -12.62 1.15 11.97
CA SER A 204 -12.09 2.27 12.74
C SER A 204 -10.64 2.64 12.40
N GLY A 205 -9.93 1.79 11.66
CA GLY A 205 -8.54 2.01 11.27
C GLY A 205 -8.36 3.02 10.12
N LYS A 206 -7.15 3.06 9.54
CA LYS A 206 -6.79 4.04 8.52
C LYS A 206 -7.30 3.65 7.15
N LEU A 207 -7.98 4.57 6.47
CA LEU A 207 -8.45 4.38 5.10
C LEU A 207 -7.54 5.01 4.07
N THR A 208 -7.36 4.30 2.96
CA THR A 208 -6.69 4.79 1.76
C THR A 208 -7.40 4.31 0.50
N TYR A 209 -6.97 4.83 -0.65
CA TYR A 209 -7.26 4.30 -1.97
C TYR A 209 -5.92 4.08 -2.65
N ALA A 210 -5.69 2.92 -3.25
CA ALA A 210 -4.43 2.60 -3.92
C ALA A 210 -4.50 3.05 -5.39
N ALA A 211 -4.18 4.31 -5.62
CA ALA A 211 -4.18 4.91 -6.96
C ALA A 211 -3.03 4.38 -7.80
N ASN A 212 -3.25 4.20 -9.11
CA ASN A 212 -2.13 4.02 -10.03
C ASN A 212 -1.23 5.27 -10.00
N TRP A 213 0.08 5.11 -10.22
CA TRP A 213 1.05 6.20 -10.15
C TRP A 213 0.65 7.44 -10.97
N ASP A 214 0.08 7.26 -12.15
CA ASP A 214 -0.35 8.32 -13.07
C ASP A 214 -1.74 8.89 -12.77
N GLN A 215 -2.49 8.29 -11.84
CA GLN A 215 -3.86 8.69 -11.48
C GLN A 215 -3.97 9.30 -10.08
N THR A 216 -2.86 9.40 -9.34
CA THR A 216 -2.85 9.86 -7.94
C THR A 216 -3.49 11.25 -7.77
N GLY A 217 -3.27 12.16 -8.73
CA GLY A 217 -3.87 13.50 -8.72
C GLY A 217 -5.32 13.56 -9.21
N ASN A 218 -5.89 12.46 -9.69
CA ASN A 218 -7.24 12.40 -10.28
C ASN A 218 -8.30 11.85 -9.31
N VAL A 219 -7.90 11.38 -8.13
CA VAL A 219 -8.82 10.84 -7.11
C VAL A 219 -9.54 12.01 -6.41
N PRO A 220 -10.86 12.17 -6.56
CA PRO A 220 -11.56 13.39 -6.11
C PRO A 220 -11.97 13.36 -4.62
N PHE A 221 -11.80 12.22 -3.95
CA PHE A 221 -12.28 11.98 -2.59
C PHE A 221 -11.16 11.77 -1.57
N TRP A 222 -9.94 12.27 -1.83
CA TRP A 222 -8.84 12.16 -0.86
C TRP A 222 -9.19 12.76 0.51
N ASP A 223 -10.00 13.81 0.54
CA ASP A 223 -10.48 14.45 1.76
C ASP A 223 -11.20 13.47 2.71
N ALA A 224 -11.88 12.45 2.18
CA ALA A 224 -12.60 11.43 2.93
C ALA A 224 -11.71 10.27 3.44
N LEU A 225 -10.43 10.23 3.03
CA LEU A 225 -9.46 9.19 3.38
C LEU A 225 -8.42 9.70 4.37
N ASP A 226 -7.70 8.81 5.05
CA ASP A 226 -6.64 9.21 5.99
C ASP A 226 -5.30 9.46 5.30
N MET A 227 -5.07 8.80 4.16
CA MET A 227 -3.76 8.67 3.54
C MET A 227 -3.86 8.69 2.02
N ILE A 228 -2.81 9.16 1.35
CA ILE A 228 -2.67 9.11 -0.11
C ILE A 228 -1.98 7.79 -0.47
N GLY A 229 -2.72 6.83 -1.00
CA GLY A 229 -2.20 5.53 -1.44
C GLY A 229 -1.73 5.56 -2.89
N VAL A 230 -0.49 5.11 -3.13
CA VAL A 230 0.14 5.15 -4.45
C VAL A 230 0.78 3.82 -4.80
N GLN A 231 0.40 3.27 -5.95
CA GLN A 231 1.12 2.17 -6.62
C GLN A 231 2.34 2.78 -7.32
N PHE A 232 3.49 2.81 -6.65
CA PHE A 232 4.68 3.54 -7.08
C PHE A 232 5.44 2.80 -8.19
N TYR A 233 4.93 2.92 -9.42
CA TYR A 233 5.57 2.43 -10.64
C TYR A 233 5.96 3.56 -11.59
N PHE A 234 6.35 4.72 -11.03
CA PHE A 234 6.81 5.87 -11.81
C PHE A 234 8.10 5.55 -12.60
N PRO A 235 8.21 5.96 -13.88
CA PRO A 235 9.45 5.91 -14.64
C PRO A 235 10.57 6.71 -13.95
N LEU A 236 11.72 6.09 -13.71
CA LEU A 236 12.89 6.72 -13.11
C LEU A 236 13.81 7.38 -14.14
N SER A 237 14.01 6.73 -15.30
CA SER A 237 14.92 7.23 -16.32
C SER A 237 14.55 6.74 -17.73
N GLU A 238 14.83 7.58 -18.73
CA GLU A 238 14.77 7.22 -20.15
C GLU A 238 16.11 6.69 -20.69
N ALA A 239 17.18 6.74 -19.88
CA ALA A 239 18.50 6.24 -20.26
C ALA A 239 18.56 4.71 -20.24
N MET A 240 19.26 4.12 -21.21
CA MET A 240 19.38 2.67 -21.40
C MET A 240 20.85 2.29 -21.68
N PRO A 241 21.59 1.72 -20.72
CA PRO A 241 21.21 1.53 -19.31
C PRO A 241 21.31 2.84 -18.50
N PRO A 242 20.51 3.01 -17.44
CA PRO A 242 20.61 4.19 -16.57
C PRO A 242 21.79 4.10 -15.61
N SER A 243 22.39 5.25 -15.27
CA SER A 243 23.34 5.38 -14.16
C SER A 243 22.61 5.41 -12.80
N ASP A 244 23.35 5.21 -11.70
CA ASP A 244 22.76 5.34 -10.35
C ASP A 244 22.25 6.77 -10.08
N ASP A 245 22.91 7.78 -10.65
CA ASP A 245 22.50 9.18 -10.51
C ASP A 245 21.20 9.45 -11.27
N ASP A 246 20.99 8.83 -12.44
CA ASP A 246 19.72 8.91 -13.16
C ASP A 246 18.58 8.32 -12.32
N LEU A 247 18.80 7.15 -11.71
CA LEU A 247 17.81 6.47 -10.87
C LEU A 247 17.46 7.30 -9.63
N ARG A 248 18.48 7.86 -8.94
CA ARG A 248 18.27 8.75 -7.78
C ARG A 248 17.53 10.02 -8.16
N ALA A 249 17.89 10.64 -9.29
CA ALA A 249 17.22 11.84 -9.77
C ALA A 249 15.73 11.56 -10.08
N GLY A 250 15.44 10.42 -10.70
CA GLY A 250 14.07 9.94 -10.93
C GLY A 250 13.29 9.77 -9.63
N MET A 251 13.84 9.04 -8.65
CA MET A 251 13.20 8.83 -7.35
C MET A 251 12.91 10.16 -6.64
N ARG A 252 13.91 11.05 -6.52
CA ARG A 252 13.77 12.34 -5.84
C ARG A 252 12.74 13.25 -6.49
N LYS A 253 12.68 13.24 -7.83
CA LYS A 253 11.66 14.00 -8.58
C LYS A 253 10.25 13.56 -8.16
N TRP A 254 9.98 12.26 -8.14
CA TRP A 254 8.64 11.75 -7.81
C TRP A 254 8.32 11.87 -6.32
N LEU A 255 9.27 11.59 -5.43
CA LEU A 255 9.09 11.79 -4.00
C LEU A 255 8.84 13.27 -3.65
N SER A 256 9.54 14.21 -4.29
CA SER A 256 9.26 15.65 -4.12
C SER A 256 7.83 16.00 -4.53
N ARG A 257 7.36 15.49 -5.68
CA ARG A 257 6.00 15.72 -6.14
C ARG A 257 4.95 15.13 -5.19
N LEU A 258 5.21 13.94 -4.64
CA LEU A 258 4.34 13.32 -3.64
C LEU A 258 4.35 14.10 -2.32
N ARG A 259 5.49 14.64 -1.89
CA ARG A 259 5.59 15.51 -0.72
C ARG A 259 4.82 16.81 -0.90
N GLU A 260 4.89 17.44 -2.07
CA GLU A 260 4.09 18.62 -2.40
C GLU A 260 2.59 18.32 -2.34
N PHE A 261 2.16 17.21 -2.95
CA PHE A 261 0.76 16.77 -2.92
C PHE A 261 0.29 16.39 -1.50
N SER A 262 1.17 15.75 -0.71
CA SER A 262 0.96 15.45 0.70
C SER A 262 0.72 16.73 1.52
N ALA A 263 1.55 17.75 1.30
CA ALA A 263 1.43 19.04 1.97
C ALA A 263 0.16 19.80 1.55
N GLU A 264 -0.21 19.74 0.28
CA GLU A 264 -1.44 20.34 -0.25
C GLU A 264 -2.70 19.76 0.41
N LEU A 265 -2.75 18.43 0.55
CA LEU A 265 -3.91 17.73 1.11
C LEU A 265 -3.85 17.55 2.64
N GLY A 266 -2.71 17.84 3.27
CA GLY A 266 -2.47 17.62 4.69
C GLY A 266 -2.52 16.13 5.08
N LYS A 267 -2.15 15.22 4.17
CA LYS A 267 -2.26 13.77 4.35
C LYS A 267 -0.93 13.09 4.07
N PRO A 268 -0.50 12.10 4.88
CA PRO A 268 0.71 11.35 4.60
C PRO A 268 0.54 10.48 3.35
N VAL A 269 1.67 10.15 2.72
CA VAL A 269 1.73 9.25 1.57
C VAL A 269 2.06 7.84 2.02
N MET A 270 1.43 6.85 1.39
CA MET A 270 1.78 5.44 1.52
C MET A 270 1.97 4.83 0.14
N LEU A 271 3.14 4.28 -0.09
CA LEU A 271 3.44 3.54 -1.32
C LEU A 271 2.85 2.14 -1.15
N THR A 272 1.60 1.96 -1.57
CA THR A 272 0.84 0.71 -1.41
C THR A 272 1.42 -0.42 -2.27
N GLU A 273 2.18 -0.07 -3.29
CA GLU A 273 3.12 -0.96 -3.97
C GLU A 273 4.37 -0.19 -4.38
N LEU A 274 5.52 -0.86 -4.33
CA LEU A 274 6.77 -0.41 -4.94
C LEU A 274 7.51 -1.64 -5.47
N GLY A 275 7.87 -1.63 -6.74
CA GLY A 275 8.54 -2.76 -7.37
C GLY A 275 9.01 -2.44 -8.78
N TYR A 276 9.92 -3.27 -9.27
CA TYR A 276 10.48 -3.19 -10.61
C TYR A 276 10.56 -4.59 -11.20
N ALA A 277 10.10 -4.73 -12.45
CA ALA A 277 10.23 -5.97 -13.21
C ALA A 277 11.70 -6.35 -13.41
N GLN A 278 11.95 -7.63 -13.70
CA GLN A 278 13.27 -8.13 -14.09
C GLN A 278 13.54 -7.81 -15.56
N SER A 279 13.59 -6.52 -15.89
CA SER A 279 13.68 -6.00 -17.26
C SER A 279 14.83 -5.00 -17.40
N GLU A 280 15.47 -4.97 -18.56
CA GLU A 280 16.43 -3.90 -18.92
C GLU A 280 15.72 -2.53 -19.03
N GLU A 281 14.41 -2.54 -19.25
CA GLU A 281 13.56 -1.35 -19.33
C GLU A 281 12.92 -0.99 -17.98
N ALA A 282 13.25 -1.70 -16.89
CA ALA A 282 12.57 -1.53 -15.60
C ALA A 282 12.64 -0.09 -15.04
N ALA A 283 13.69 0.67 -15.39
CA ALA A 283 13.77 2.08 -15.00
C ALA A 283 12.85 3.00 -15.82
N LEU A 284 12.49 2.60 -17.04
CA LEU A 284 11.59 3.36 -17.92
C LEU A 284 10.13 2.91 -17.76
N GLN A 285 9.90 1.60 -17.64
CA GLN A 285 8.59 0.98 -17.48
C GLN A 285 8.63 -0.04 -16.34
N PRO A 286 8.53 0.39 -15.07
CA PRO A 286 8.67 -0.49 -13.90
C PRO A 286 7.71 -1.68 -13.87
N TRP A 287 6.54 -1.54 -14.50
CA TRP A 287 5.47 -2.53 -14.57
C TRP A 287 5.61 -3.53 -15.73
N LEU A 288 6.52 -3.30 -16.69
CA LEU A 288 6.56 -4.09 -17.93
C LEU A 288 7.38 -5.37 -17.74
N ASP A 289 6.72 -6.51 -17.92
CA ASP A 289 7.37 -7.81 -18.00
C ASP A 289 8.34 -7.90 -19.20
N ALA A 290 9.58 -8.31 -18.95
CA ALA A 290 10.62 -8.62 -19.92
C ALA A 290 10.25 -9.85 -20.76
N ARG A 291 9.47 -9.63 -21.83
CA ARG A 291 9.14 -10.69 -22.79
C ARG A 291 10.37 -11.18 -23.58
N VAL A 292 11.39 -10.33 -23.72
CA VAL A 292 12.64 -10.57 -24.47
C VAL A 292 13.75 -9.70 -23.83
N GLY A 293 14.99 -10.18 -23.79
CA GLY A 293 16.14 -9.38 -23.32
C GLY A 293 17.18 -10.20 -22.55
N ASP A 294 18.25 -9.54 -22.09
CA ASP A 294 19.23 -10.12 -21.18
C ASP A 294 18.68 -10.15 -19.75
N ARG A 295 18.26 -11.34 -19.32
CA ARG A 295 17.71 -11.59 -17.98
C ARG A 295 18.69 -11.24 -16.85
N ALA A 296 20.00 -11.35 -17.07
CA ALA A 296 21.01 -11.00 -16.07
C ALA A 296 21.13 -9.47 -15.92
N ALA A 297 21.12 -8.75 -17.05
CA ALA A 297 21.08 -7.28 -17.04
C ALA A 297 19.80 -6.75 -16.37
N GLY A 298 18.64 -7.34 -16.68
CA GLY A 298 17.37 -7.00 -16.02
C GLY A 298 17.38 -7.28 -14.52
N ALA A 299 17.97 -8.40 -14.08
CA ALA A 299 18.12 -8.71 -12.65
C ALA A 299 19.01 -7.69 -11.92
N ALA A 300 20.13 -7.31 -12.54
CA ALA A 300 21.04 -6.31 -12.00
C ALA A 300 20.37 -4.93 -11.92
N LEU A 301 19.58 -4.54 -12.93
CA LEU A 301 18.85 -3.27 -12.92
C LEU A 301 17.76 -3.26 -11.85
N LYS A 302 16.94 -4.31 -11.73
CA LYS A 302 15.95 -4.46 -10.67
C LYS A 302 16.57 -4.27 -9.28
N LEU A 303 17.70 -4.92 -9.01
CA LEU A 303 18.39 -4.81 -7.72
C LEU A 303 18.87 -3.37 -7.45
N ARG A 304 19.44 -2.69 -8.46
CA ARG A 304 19.85 -1.28 -8.36
C ARG A 304 18.67 -0.35 -8.10
N CYS A 305 17.57 -0.52 -8.84
CA CYS A 305 16.34 0.27 -8.65
C CYS A 305 15.77 0.09 -7.24
N MET A 306 15.64 -1.16 -6.77
CA MET A 306 15.12 -1.44 -5.42
C MET A 306 16.02 -0.87 -4.32
N LYS A 307 17.35 -1.01 -4.45
CA LYS A 307 18.30 -0.42 -3.49
C LYS A 307 18.15 1.11 -3.40
N ILE A 308 18.18 1.79 -4.54
CA ILE A 308 18.07 3.25 -4.60
C ILE A 308 16.68 3.70 -4.12
N ALA A 309 15.62 3.00 -4.49
CA ALA A 309 14.28 3.33 -4.07
C ALA A 309 14.13 3.26 -2.54
N LEU A 310 14.66 2.22 -1.89
CA LEU A 310 14.64 2.10 -0.43
C LEU A 310 15.49 3.19 0.26
N GLU A 311 16.66 3.51 -0.27
CA GLU A 311 17.51 4.61 0.24
C GLU A 311 16.77 5.96 0.19
N GLU A 312 16.14 6.29 -0.94
CA GLU A 312 15.46 7.57 -1.13
C GLU A 312 14.13 7.65 -0.38
N VAL A 313 13.38 6.54 -0.28
CA VAL A 313 12.14 6.47 0.51
C VAL A 313 12.42 6.63 2.00
N ALA A 314 13.50 6.03 2.52
CA ALA A 314 13.87 6.18 3.93
C ALA A 314 14.21 7.64 4.30
N ALA A 315 14.62 8.45 3.32
CA ALA A 315 14.93 9.87 3.51
C ALA A 315 13.71 10.80 3.29
N GLU A 316 12.55 10.29 2.87
CA GLU A 316 11.38 11.10 2.53
C GLU A 316 10.35 11.13 3.69
N PRO A 317 10.26 12.24 4.46
CA PRO A 317 9.39 12.32 5.63
C PRO A 317 7.88 12.30 5.29
N ALA A 318 7.48 12.59 4.05
CA ALA A 318 6.08 12.49 3.65
C ALA A 318 5.59 11.04 3.52
N VAL A 319 6.51 10.07 3.39
CA VAL A 319 6.16 8.64 3.25
C VAL A 319 6.03 7.99 4.62
N SER A 320 4.80 7.61 4.94
CA SER A 320 4.42 6.90 6.18
C SER A 320 4.44 5.37 6.05
N GLY A 321 4.61 4.86 4.83
CA GLY A 321 4.72 3.43 4.59
C GLY A 321 5.05 3.08 3.14
N VAL A 322 5.70 1.94 2.95
CA VAL A 322 6.04 1.36 1.64
C VAL A 322 5.79 -0.14 1.67
N PHE A 323 5.19 -0.70 0.62
CA PHE A 323 4.94 -2.14 0.49
C PHE A 323 5.60 -2.68 -0.77
N LEU A 324 6.63 -3.52 -0.60
CA LEU A 324 7.40 -4.05 -1.73
C LEU A 324 6.66 -5.18 -2.45
N TRP A 325 6.54 -5.06 -3.77
CA TRP A 325 5.94 -6.08 -4.63
C TRP A 325 7.05 -7.00 -5.20
N LYS A 326 7.10 -8.31 -4.90
CA LYS A 326 6.25 -9.09 -3.98
C LYS A 326 6.96 -10.34 -3.42
N TRP A 327 6.33 -10.94 -2.40
CA TRP A 327 6.71 -12.20 -1.74
C TRP A 327 5.56 -13.20 -1.82
N PHE A 328 5.84 -14.49 -1.63
CA PHE A 328 4.84 -15.56 -1.62
C PHE A 328 5.06 -16.55 -0.47
N PRO A 329 4.00 -17.11 0.14
CA PRO A 329 4.13 -18.22 1.07
C PRO A 329 4.80 -19.45 0.43
N GLY A 330 5.89 -19.89 1.06
CA GLY A 330 6.70 -21.04 0.64
C GLY A 330 7.80 -20.69 -0.36
N ASP A 331 8.61 -21.70 -0.72
CA ASP A 331 9.57 -21.57 -1.82
C ASP A 331 8.82 -21.68 -3.16
N ARG A 332 8.97 -20.65 -3.99
CA ARG A 332 8.19 -20.45 -5.21
C ARG A 332 9.11 -20.07 -6.36
N ASP A 333 8.54 -20.10 -7.56
CA ASP A 333 9.29 -19.90 -8.79
C ASP A 333 9.91 -18.50 -8.89
N HIS A 334 11.24 -18.45 -8.78
CA HIS A 334 12.05 -17.24 -8.94
C HIS A 334 12.12 -16.73 -10.39
N SER A 335 11.42 -17.39 -11.32
CA SER A 335 11.26 -16.91 -12.70
C SER A 335 10.26 -15.76 -12.82
N ASP A 336 9.34 -15.57 -11.85
CA ASP A 336 8.44 -14.41 -11.81
C ASP A 336 9.24 -13.12 -11.62
N GLU A 337 8.98 -12.16 -12.51
CA GLU A 337 9.78 -10.96 -12.68
C GLU A 337 9.79 -10.03 -11.47
N PHE A 338 8.78 -10.15 -10.60
CA PHE A 338 8.61 -9.31 -9.42
C PHE A 338 8.94 -10.01 -8.11
N VAL A 339 9.25 -11.31 -8.12
CA VAL A 339 9.63 -12.04 -6.89
C VAL A 339 10.87 -11.42 -6.23
N LEU A 340 10.79 -11.22 -4.91
CA LEU A 340 11.86 -10.64 -4.09
C LEU A 340 12.60 -11.69 -3.23
N GLN A 341 12.19 -12.97 -3.27
CA GLN A 341 12.64 -14.07 -2.41
C GLN A 341 14.03 -14.65 -2.76
N TYR A 342 15.01 -13.81 -3.08
CA TYR A 342 16.39 -14.22 -3.40
C TYR A 342 17.44 -13.46 -2.58
N ASP A 343 18.61 -14.07 -2.39
CA ASP A 343 19.60 -13.65 -1.38
C ASP A 343 20.07 -12.20 -1.53
N ALA A 344 20.35 -11.76 -2.76
CA ALA A 344 20.78 -10.38 -3.00
C ALA A 344 19.68 -9.36 -2.65
N MET A 345 18.41 -9.67 -2.87
CA MET A 345 17.30 -8.80 -2.47
C MET A 345 17.08 -8.81 -0.96
N ARG A 346 17.21 -9.96 -0.30
CA ARG A 346 17.19 -10.07 1.16
C ARG A 346 18.26 -9.18 1.80
N GLU A 347 19.46 -9.13 1.21
CA GLU A 347 20.52 -8.25 1.68
C GLU A 347 20.17 -6.77 1.49
N VAL A 348 19.61 -6.39 0.33
CA VAL A 348 19.14 -5.02 0.08
C VAL A 348 18.10 -4.59 1.12
N ILE A 349 17.09 -5.42 1.38
CA ILE A 349 16.04 -5.14 2.37
C ILE A 349 16.63 -5.07 3.78
N ARG A 350 17.47 -6.03 4.17
CA ARG A 350 18.09 -6.06 5.50
C ARG A 350 18.98 -4.85 5.74
N ASN A 351 19.72 -4.38 4.74
CA ASN A 351 20.56 -3.19 4.86
C ASN A 351 19.71 -1.92 4.98
N ALA A 352 18.55 -1.87 4.33
CA ALA A 352 17.64 -0.73 4.43
C ALA A 352 16.89 -0.70 5.78
N TRP A 353 16.45 -1.86 6.30
CA TRP A 353 15.46 -1.93 7.38
C TRP A 353 15.91 -2.67 8.65
N GLY A 354 16.97 -3.47 8.59
CA GLY A 354 17.43 -4.32 9.70
C GLY A 354 18.21 -3.59 10.80
N SER A 355 18.50 -2.29 10.61
CA SER A 355 19.40 -1.50 11.46
C SER A 355 18.84 -1.13 12.83
N ASP A 356 17.51 -1.09 13.00
CA ASP A 356 16.89 -0.42 14.16
C ASP A 356 16.57 -1.36 15.33
N ASP A 357 16.41 -2.67 15.11
CA ASP A 357 15.91 -3.60 16.15
C ASP A 357 17.00 -4.41 16.88
N VAL A 358 18.16 -4.62 16.26
CA VAL A 358 19.23 -5.43 16.87
C VAL A 358 19.89 -4.69 18.05
N ALA A 359 19.92 -3.35 18.01
CA ALA A 359 20.46 -2.54 19.09
C ALA A 359 19.57 -2.55 20.36
N MET A 360 18.24 -2.56 20.21
CA MET A 360 17.33 -2.59 21.36
C MET A 360 17.27 -3.96 22.06
N ARG A 361 17.37 -5.07 21.31
CA ARG A 361 17.34 -6.42 21.91
C ARG A 361 18.61 -6.77 22.69
N ARG A 362 19.74 -6.09 22.42
CA ARG A 362 21.01 -6.29 23.15
C ARG A 362 21.14 -5.41 24.41
N GLY A 363 20.31 -4.38 24.58
CA GLY A 363 20.34 -3.49 25.75
C GLY A 363 19.51 -3.96 26.96
N GLY A 364 18.70 -5.02 26.81
CA GLY A 364 17.73 -5.47 27.83
C GLY A 364 18.18 -6.65 28.71
N ALA A 365 19.41 -7.15 28.55
CA ALA A 365 19.89 -8.29 29.34
C ALA A 365 21.03 -7.88 30.30
N VAL A 366 20.75 -8.10 31.59
CA VAL A 366 21.67 -8.15 32.75
C VAL A 366 21.96 -6.82 33.48
N LEU A 367 21.03 -6.43 34.35
CA LEU A 367 21.35 -5.94 35.69
C LEU A 367 20.39 -6.57 36.69
N GLY A 368 20.85 -7.54 37.46
CA GLY A 368 20.06 -8.18 38.51
C GLY A 368 20.75 -9.40 39.11
N GLY A 369 21.63 -9.17 40.07
CA GLY A 369 22.28 -10.25 40.82
C GLY A 369 23.15 -9.71 41.93
N ALA A 370 22.53 -9.09 42.95
CA ALA A 370 23.19 -8.82 44.23
C ALA A 370 22.91 -9.97 45.20
N HIS A 371 24.01 -10.37 45.86
CA HIS A 371 24.18 -11.36 46.94
C HIS A 371 23.19 -11.24 48.11
N PRO A 372 23.10 -12.28 48.96
CA PRO A 372 23.15 -12.10 50.41
C PRO A 372 24.59 -11.96 50.93
#